data_AF-A0A7L6ASY2-F1
#
_entry.id   AF-A0A7L6ASY2-F1
#
_cell.length_a   1.000
_cell.length_b   1.000
_cell.length_c   1.000
_cell.angle_alpha   90.00
_cell.angle_beta   90.00
_cell.angle_gamma   90.00
#
_symmetry.space_group_name_H-M   'P 1'
#
loop_
_entity.id
_entity.type
_entity.pdbx_description
1 polymer ?
#
loop_
_entity_poly.entity_id
_entity_poly.type
_entity_poly.pdbx_seq_one_letter_code
_entity_poly.pdbx_strand_id
1 'polypeptide(L)'
;MLARIHKSASGFADRLWQWGIGWLNAVPHEEDLSALCNFEFLEREVRSADVILFAGQSRVSKVIQSVALSPWTHAALYVGRINDIRDPKARSRLAAYYDGDLGEPLVIESLLGKGAIVTPCANTARNTCAFAVLLP
;
A
#
# COMPACT_ATOMS: atom_id res chain seq x y z
N MET A 1 -7.00 -10.11 36.32
CA MET A 1 -6.12 -9.16 37.04
C MET A 1 -4.65 -9.43 36.69
N LEU A 2 -4.23 -9.33 35.42
CA LEU A 2 -2.83 -9.48 34.99
C LEU A 2 -2.59 -8.78 33.64
N ALA A 3 -2.83 -7.46 33.57
CA ALA A 3 -2.61 -6.69 32.32
C ALA A 3 -2.03 -5.30 32.60
N ARG A 4 -1.10 -5.18 33.56
CA ARG A 4 -0.63 -3.86 34.00
C ARG A 4 0.85 -3.72 34.34
N ILE A 5 1.75 -4.53 33.78
CA ILE A 5 3.19 -4.42 34.05
C ILE A 5 4.04 -4.58 32.76
N HIS A 6 3.74 -3.83 31.69
CA HIS A 6 4.67 -3.76 30.54
C HIS A 6 4.86 -2.37 29.90
N LYS A 7 4.29 -1.30 30.46
CA LYS A 7 4.30 0.03 29.82
C LYS A 7 5.55 0.89 30.05
N SER A 8 6.53 0.46 30.84
CA SER A 8 7.69 1.32 31.19
C SER A 8 8.99 1.02 30.42
N ALA A 9 9.20 -0.22 29.96
CA ALA A 9 10.35 -0.57 29.12
C ALA A 9 10.06 -0.37 27.61
N SER A 10 8.79 -0.17 27.26
CA SER A 10 8.34 -0.11 25.87
C SER A 10 8.73 1.20 25.19
N GLY A 11 8.70 2.35 25.89
CA GLY A 11 8.91 3.65 25.23
C GLY A 11 10.25 3.82 24.50
N PHE A 12 11.33 3.23 24.99
CA PHE A 12 12.62 3.27 24.30
C PHE A 12 12.68 2.30 23.12
N ALA A 13 12.24 1.05 23.32
CA ALA A 13 12.16 0.04 22.25
C ALA A 13 11.20 0.49 21.13
N ASP A 14 10.07 1.08 21.50
CA ASP A 14 9.08 1.64 20.59
C ASP A 14 9.68 2.79 19.78
N ARG A 15 10.46 3.68 20.42
CA ARG A 15 11.16 4.77 19.70
C ARG A 15 12.21 4.25 18.74
N LEU A 16 13.01 3.27 19.14
CA LEU A 16 13.98 2.64 18.25
C LEU A 16 13.29 1.92 17.08
N TRP A 17 12.16 1.27 17.36
CA TRP A 17 11.38 0.58 16.35
C TRP A 17 10.77 1.55 15.33
N GLN A 18 10.14 2.63 15.79
CA GLN A 18 9.58 3.67 14.91
C GLN A 18 10.67 4.39 14.13
N TRP A 19 11.83 4.64 14.74
CA TRP A 19 12.99 5.16 14.03
C TRP A 19 13.45 4.21 12.93
N GLY A 20 13.54 2.91 13.22
CA GLY A 20 13.92 1.87 12.25
C GLY A 20 12.93 1.78 11.08
N ILE A 21 11.62 1.80 11.35
CA ILE A 21 10.58 1.83 10.32
C ILE A 21 10.72 3.08 9.46
N GLY A 22 10.87 4.26 10.08
CA GLY A 22 11.03 5.51 9.35
C GLY A 22 12.27 5.50 8.46
N TRP A 23 13.38 4.96 8.97
CA TRP A 23 14.62 4.80 8.20
C TRP A 23 14.45 3.85 7.01
N LEU A 24 13.75 2.71 7.19
CA LEU A 24 13.49 1.75 6.12
C LEU A 24 12.56 2.30 5.04
N ASN A 25 11.54 3.06 5.44
CA ASN A 25 10.58 3.69 4.54
C ASN A 25 11.13 4.95 3.84
N ALA A 26 12.27 5.50 4.29
CA ALA A 26 12.87 6.67 3.66
C ALA A 26 13.28 6.36 2.21
N VAL A 27 13.01 7.30 1.30
CA VAL A 27 13.43 7.28 -0.10
C VAL A 27 14.73 8.10 -0.22
N PRO A 28 15.90 7.47 -0.43
CA PRO A 28 17.18 8.19 -0.43
C PRO A 28 17.38 9.07 -1.66
N HIS A 29 16.78 8.67 -2.78
CA HIS A 29 16.82 9.38 -4.05
C HIS A 29 15.47 9.13 -4.73
N GLU A 30 14.75 10.20 -5.04
CA GLU A 30 13.45 10.15 -5.69
C GLU A 30 13.68 10.28 -7.20
N GLU A 31 13.43 9.20 -7.93
CA GLU A 31 13.41 9.17 -9.38
C GLU A 31 11.97 9.38 -9.85
N ASP A 32 11.75 10.26 -10.81
CA ASP A 32 10.43 10.41 -11.40
C ASP A 32 10.19 9.30 -12.42
N LEU A 33 9.50 8.25 -11.98
CA LEU A 33 9.14 7.10 -12.81
C LEU A 33 7.76 7.26 -13.48
N SER A 34 7.08 8.40 -13.30
CA SER A 34 5.76 8.64 -13.90
C SER A 34 5.81 8.61 -15.44
N ALA A 35 6.91 9.05 -16.03
CA ALA A 35 7.11 8.99 -17.48
C ALA A 35 7.18 7.54 -18.02
N LEU A 36 7.52 6.57 -17.19
CA LEU A 36 7.63 5.15 -17.56
C LEU A 36 6.33 4.37 -17.29
N CYS A 37 5.41 4.95 -16.51
CA CYS A 37 4.17 4.29 -16.13
C CYS A 37 2.98 5.24 -16.29
N ASN A 38 2.13 4.95 -17.28
CA ASN A 38 0.90 5.70 -17.49
C ASN A 38 -0.17 5.22 -16.49
N PHE A 39 -0.20 5.86 -15.32
CA PHE A 39 -1.19 5.54 -14.29
C PHE A 39 -2.63 5.79 -14.77
N GLU A 40 -2.87 6.82 -15.57
CA GLU A 40 -4.21 7.12 -16.09
C GLU A 40 -4.74 6.01 -17.01
N PHE A 41 -3.84 5.37 -17.76
CA PHE A 41 -4.17 4.19 -18.56
C PHE A 41 -4.44 2.98 -17.66
N LEU A 42 -3.58 2.74 -16.67
CA LEU A 42 -3.77 1.65 -15.72
C LEU A 42 -5.10 1.77 -14.97
N GLU A 43 -5.47 2.97 -14.51
CA GLU A 43 -6.72 3.24 -13.80
C GLU A 43 -7.97 2.96 -14.67
N ARG A 44 -7.87 3.16 -15.99
CA ARG A 44 -8.97 2.88 -16.93
C ARG A 44 -9.17 1.40 -17.20
N GLU A 45 -8.08 0.64 -17.26
CA GLU A 45 -8.11 -0.78 -17.63
C GLU A 45 -8.26 -1.72 -16.44
N VAL A 46 -7.79 -1.31 -15.25
CA VAL A 46 -7.81 -2.13 -14.05
C VAL A 46 -9.24 -2.43 -13.59
N ARG A 47 -9.48 -3.68 -13.19
CA ARG A 47 -10.77 -4.20 -12.75
C ARG A 47 -10.70 -4.62 -11.30
N SER A 48 -11.85 -4.57 -10.62
CA SER A 48 -11.96 -5.07 -9.25
C SER A 48 -11.42 -6.50 -9.15
N ALA A 49 -10.63 -6.76 -8.12
CA ALA A 49 -9.87 -7.96 -7.85
C ALA A 49 -8.57 -8.16 -8.65
N ASP A 50 -8.19 -7.25 -9.54
CA ASP A 50 -6.84 -7.27 -10.13
C ASP A 50 -5.77 -6.98 -9.07
N VAL A 51 -4.58 -7.53 -9.28
CA VAL A 51 -3.42 -7.27 -8.42
C VAL A 51 -2.50 -6.27 -9.10
N ILE A 52 -2.25 -5.15 -8.45
CA ILE A 52 -1.32 -4.12 -8.92
C ILE A 52 0.04 -4.35 -8.24
N LEU A 53 1.10 -4.46 -9.04
CA LEU A 53 2.48 -4.53 -8.57
C LEU A 53 3.15 -3.15 -8.66
N PHE A 54 3.88 -2.76 -7.63
CA PHE A 54 4.56 -1.46 -7.55
C PHE A 54 6.08 -1.62 -7.41
N ALA A 55 6.81 -0.82 -8.19
CA ALA A 55 8.25 -0.63 -8.06
C ALA A 55 8.54 0.56 -7.13
N GLY A 56 8.70 0.27 -5.84
CA GLY A 56 8.97 1.27 -4.81
C GLY A 56 10.43 1.72 -4.80
N GLN A 57 10.68 2.88 -4.20
CA GLN A 57 12.01 3.53 -4.17
C GLN A 57 12.63 3.66 -2.76
N SER A 58 11.91 3.17 -1.74
CA SER A 58 12.40 3.20 -0.36
C SER A 58 13.65 2.34 -0.16
N ARG A 59 14.36 2.52 0.97
CA ARG A 59 15.51 1.65 1.30
C ARG A 59 15.11 0.18 1.34
N VAL A 60 13.96 -0.14 1.94
CA VAL A 60 13.46 -1.51 1.99
C VAL A 60 13.08 -2.02 0.60
N SER A 61 12.54 -1.16 -0.28
CA SER A 61 12.24 -1.51 -1.66
C SER A 61 13.48 -1.98 -2.42
N LYS A 62 14.62 -1.29 -2.29
CA LYS A 62 15.88 -1.69 -2.95
C LYS A 62 16.37 -3.06 -2.47
N VAL A 63 16.20 -3.36 -1.17
CA VAL A 63 16.54 -4.68 -0.62
C VAL A 63 15.63 -5.77 -1.20
N ILE A 64 14.32 -5.52 -1.22
CA ILE A 64 13.35 -6.47 -1.80
C ILE A 64 13.67 -6.73 -3.28
N GLN A 65 13.93 -5.70 -4.07
CA GLN A 65 14.29 -5.85 -5.49
C GLN A 65 15.53 -6.73 -5.67
N SER A 66 16.55 -6.49 -4.85
CA SER A 66 17.81 -7.21 -4.92
C SER A 66 17.66 -8.68 -4.53
N VAL A 67 16.90 -8.98 -3.48
CA VAL A 67 16.71 -10.34 -2.97
C VAL A 67 15.75 -11.13 -3.86
N ALA A 68 14.65 -10.53 -4.29
CA ALA A 68 13.65 -11.17 -5.12
C ALA A 68 14.06 -11.26 -6.61
N LEU A 69 15.15 -10.58 -7.00
CA LEU A 69 15.59 -10.45 -8.40
C LEU A 69 14.44 -9.98 -9.32
N SER A 70 13.65 -9.04 -8.83
CA SER A 70 12.44 -8.54 -9.46
C SER A 70 12.33 -7.02 -9.24
N PRO A 71 11.82 -6.23 -10.20
CA PRO A 71 11.60 -4.80 -9.99
C PRO A 71 10.47 -4.52 -8.99
N TRP A 72 9.60 -5.51 -8.74
CA TRP A 72 8.38 -5.36 -7.94
C TRP A 72 8.68 -5.52 -6.45
N THR A 73 8.19 -4.58 -5.64
CA THR A 73 8.48 -4.51 -4.19
C THR A 73 7.26 -4.61 -3.32
N HIS A 74 6.11 -4.32 -3.90
CA HIS A 74 4.87 -4.19 -3.21
C HIS A 74 3.74 -4.62 -4.15
N ALA A 75 2.68 -5.19 -3.59
CA ALA A 75 1.51 -5.62 -4.31
C ALA A 75 0.27 -5.17 -3.56
N ALA A 76 -0.73 -4.70 -4.29
CA ALA A 76 -2.02 -4.31 -3.75
C ALA A 76 -3.15 -4.95 -4.54
N LEU A 77 -4.23 -5.30 -3.84
CA LEU A 77 -5.46 -5.76 -4.46
C LEU A 77 -6.31 -4.54 -4.82
N TYR A 78 -6.59 -4.35 -6.11
CA TYR A 78 -7.48 -3.29 -6.56
C TYR A 78 -8.93 -3.67 -6.24
N VAL A 79 -9.64 -2.76 -5.58
CA VAL A 79 -11.03 -2.98 -5.17
C VAL A 79 -12.00 -2.20 -6.05
N GLY A 80 -11.58 -1.02 -6.51
CA GLY A 80 -12.45 -0.06 -7.18
C GLY A 80 -13.06 0.94 -6.20
N ARG A 81 -14.18 1.56 -6.55
CA ARG A 81 -14.86 2.57 -5.74
C ARG A 81 -15.87 1.90 -4.82
N ILE A 82 -16.00 2.36 -3.57
CA ILE A 82 -16.97 1.79 -2.61
C ILE A 82 -18.39 1.90 -3.15
N ASN A 83 -18.70 3.01 -3.83
CA ASN A 83 -20.01 3.26 -4.43
C ASN A 83 -20.41 2.25 -5.52
N ASP A 84 -19.43 1.64 -6.19
CA ASP A 84 -19.68 0.70 -7.29
C ASP A 84 -19.88 -0.75 -6.79
N ILE A 85 -19.62 -1.01 -5.51
CA ILE A 85 -19.74 -2.34 -4.90
C ILE A 85 -21.23 -2.70 -4.72
N ARG A 86 -21.67 -3.71 -5.46
CA ARG A 86 -23.06 -4.19 -5.44
C ARG A 86 -23.42 -4.97 -4.19
N ASP A 87 -22.50 -5.76 -3.63
CA ASP A 87 -22.76 -6.53 -2.41
C ASP A 87 -22.77 -5.60 -1.17
N PRO A 88 -23.91 -5.45 -0.48
CA PRO A 88 -24.01 -4.59 0.69
C PRO A 88 -23.06 -5.01 1.82
N LYS A 89 -22.75 -6.31 1.93
CA LYS A 89 -21.87 -6.84 2.98
C LYS A 89 -20.41 -6.49 2.69
N ALA A 90 -19.94 -6.70 1.46
CA ALA A 90 -18.61 -6.24 1.02
C ALA A 90 -18.46 -4.73 1.18
N ARG A 91 -19.46 -3.96 0.73
CA ARG A 91 -19.46 -2.49 0.85
C ARG A 91 -19.35 -2.03 2.31
N SER A 92 -20.16 -2.60 3.21
CA SER A 92 -20.15 -2.24 4.64
C SER A 92 -18.84 -2.62 5.31
N ARG A 93 -18.24 -3.76 4.93
CA ARG A 93 -16.92 -4.16 5.42
C ARG A 93 -15.84 -3.19 4.99
N LEU A 94 -15.82 -2.81 3.72
CA LEU A 94 -14.80 -1.90 3.20
C LEU A 94 -14.93 -0.49 3.81
N ALA A 95 -16.15 0.02 3.93
CA ALA A 95 -16.43 1.30 4.59
C ALA A 95 -16.05 1.32 6.08
N ALA A 96 -15.98 0.17 6.75
CA ALA A 96 -15.53 0.09 8.14
C ALA A 96 -14.01 0.28 8.31
N TYR A 97 -13.24 0.19 7.23
CA TYR A 97 -11.78 0.34 7.23
C TYR A 97 -11.30 1.56 6.46
N TYR A 98 -12.21 2.43 6.02
CA TYR A 98 -11.91 3.55 5.16
C TYR A 98 -12.82 4.76 5.42
N ASP A 99 -12.20 5.87 5.80
CA ASP A 99 -12.89 7.10 6.23
C ASP A 99 -12.85 8.24 5.18
N GLY A 100 -12.37 7.96 3.95
CA GLY A 100 -12.22 8.95 2.87
C GLY A 100 -13.42 9.01 1.90
N ASP A 101 -13.19 9.44 0.66
CA ASP A 101 -14.27 9.57 -0.33
C ASP A 101 -14.69 8.18 -0.86
N LEU A 102 -15.97 7.84 -0.71
CA LEU A 102 -16.50 6.56 -1.21
C LEU A 102 -16.47 6.45 -2.74
N GLY A 103 -16.30 7.60 -3.41
CA GLY A 103 -16.15 7.72 -4.84
C GLY A 103 -14.72 7.50 -5.34
N GLU A 104 -13.67 7.45 -4.51
CA GLU A 104 -12.31 7.29 -5.03
C GLU A 104 -11.90 5.82 -5.23
N PRO A 105 -11.04 5.50 -6.22
CA PRO A 105 -10.56 4.14 -6.42
C PRO A 105 -9.67 3.68 -5.26
N LEU A 106 -9.96 2.52 -4.69
CA LEU A 106 -9.25 1.98 -3.53
C LEU A 106 -8.44 0.73 -3.85
N VAL A 107 -7.38 0.56 -3.08
CA VAL A 107 -6.59 -0.66 -3.01
C VAL A 107 -6.52 -1.17 -1.58
N ILE A 108 -6.36 -2.49 -1.43
CA ILE A 108 -5.98 -3.13 -0.17
C ILE A 108 -4.52 -3.52 -0.27
N GLU A 109 -3.71 -2.99 0.63
CA GLU A 109 -2.25 -3.16 0.60
C GLU A 109 -1.66 -3.42 1.99
N SER A 110 -0.49 -4.06 2.01
CA SER A 110 0.30 -4.25 3.24
C SER A 110 1.52 -3.33 3.26
N LEU A 111 1.51 -2.34 4.16
CA LEU A 111 2.61 -1.38 4.30
C LEU A 111 3.44 -1.63 5.56
N LEU A 112 4.76 -1.48 5.44
CA LEU A 112 5.69 -1.64 6.55
C LEU A 112 5.38 -0.63 7.66
N GLY A 113 5.09 -1.14 8.86
CA GLY A 113 4.72 -0.34 10.03
C GLY A 113 3.23 0.00 10.15
N LYS A 114 2.41 -0.36 9.14
CA LYS A 114 0.95 -0.11 9.17
C LYS A 114 0.11 -1.40 9.09
N GLY A 115 0.68 -2.49 8.57
CA GLY A 115 -0.07 -3.73 8.34
C GLY A 115 -0.94 -3.62 7.09
N ALA A 116 -2.01 -4.43 7.04
CA ALA A 116 -2.98 -4.43 5.95
C ALA A 116 -3.97 -3.28 6.12
N ILE A 117 -4.05 -2.40 5.14
CA ILE A 117 -4.85 -1.17 5.17
C ILE A 117 -5.59 -0.97 3.83
N VAL A 118 -6.61 -0.11 3.86
CA VAL A 118 -7.32 0.37 2.68
C VAL A 118 -6.83 1.80 2.39
N THR A 119 -6.40 2.04 1.17
CA THR A 119 -5.88 3.36 0.75
C THR A 119 -6.37 3.73 -0.64
N PRO A 120 -6.41 5.05 -0.96
CA PRO A 120 -6.58 5.51 -2.33
C PRO A 120 -5.49 4.95 -3.24
N CYS A 121 -5.88 4.40 -4.40
CA CYS A 121 -4.94 3.88 -5.40
C CYS A 121 -3.90 4.93 -5.83
N ALA A 122 -4.32 6.19 -5.92
CA ALA A 122 -3.47 7.32 -6.29
C ALA A 122 -2.33 7.61 -5.29
N ASN A 123 -2.48 7.22 -4.01
CA ASN A 123 -1.43 7.43 -3.00
C ASN A 123 -0.21 6.55 -3.28
N THR A 124 -0.45 5.31 -3.70
CA THR A 124 0.62 4.33 -3.98
C THR A 124 1.22 4.55 -5.37
N ALA A 125 0.41 5.02 -6.33
CA ALA A 125 0.86 5.32 -7.69
C ALA A 125 1.74 6.57 -7.82
N ARG A 126 1.74 7.46 -6.82
CA ARG A 126 2.56 8.67 -6.84
C ARG A 126 4.05 8.27 -6.79
N ASN A 127 4.76 8.51 -7.88
CA ASN A 127 6.20 8.31 -8.03
C ASN A 127 6.66 6.83 -8.00
N THR A 128 5.79 5.90 -8.41
CA THR A 128 6.19 4.49 -8.62
C THR A 128 5.69 3.98 -9.96
N CYS A 129 6.42 3.05 -10.59
CA CYS A 129 5.85 2.29 -11.70
C CYS A 129 4.88 1.23 -11.15
N ALA A 130 3.69 1.17 -11.72
CA ALA A 130 2.67 0.19 -11.43
C ALA A 130 2.40 -0.72 -12.65
N PHE A 131 2.15 -2.01 -12.39
CA PHE A 131 1.69 -2.95 -13.41
C PHE A 131 0.51 -3.76 -12.87
N ALA A 132 -0.60 -3.78 -13.60
CA ALA A 132 -1.76 -4.58 -13.25
C ALA A 132 -1.59 -6.00 -13.81
N VAL A 133 -1.61 -7.00 -12.93
CA VAL A 133 -1.78 -8.40 -13.31
C VAL A 133 -3.29 -8.61 -13.46
N LEU A 134 -3.76 -8.55 -14.70
CA LEU A 134 -5.15 -8.83 -15.05
C LEU A 134 -5.43 -10.30 -14.76
N LEU A 135 -6.29 -10.58 -13.78
CA LEU A 135 -6.74 -11.94 -13.54
C LEU A 135 -7.78 -12.30 -14.62
N PRO A 136 -7.68 -13.49 -15.24
CA PRO A 136 -8.57 -13.92 -16.33
C PRO A 136 -10.02 -14.11 -15.87
#